data_AF-A0AA41DB31-F1
#
_entry.id   AF-A0AA41DB31-F1
#
_cell.length_a   1.000
_cell.length_b   1.000
_cell.length_c   1.000
_cell.angle_alpha   90.00
_cell.angle_beta   90.00
_cell.angle_gamma   90.00
#
_symmetry.space_group_name_H-M   'P 1'
#
loop_
_entity.id
_entity.type
_entity.pdbx_description
1 polymer ?
#
loop_
_entity_poly.entity_id
_entity_poly.type
_entity_poly.pdbx_seq_one_letter_code
_entity_poly.pdbx_strand_id
1 'polypeptide(L)'
;MIGQTETFDPYASPNNGLLAADTLLSVQASVLAGMLPNLTNDVVQATMVTMSATAASNATAVRYMIQQRAAQQPDLLVAVDKLAAWRDRVDGTATAERPLTPTIGSNGSAVTRIGQTNADGLYLTRTPQQALNVLFMNAGAVSQGGFFPTGINGIIGTSAAN
;
A
#
# COMPACT_ATOMS: atom_id res chain seq x y z
N MET A 1 13.94 11.75 -8.12
CA MET A 1 12.66 11.92 -7.38
C MET A 1 11.90 13.08 -8.03
N ILE A 2 10.58 13.07 -8.06
CA ILE A 2 9.83 14.21 -8.65
C ILE A 2 9.94 15.45 -7.75
N GLY A 3 10.18 16.62 -8.35
CA GLY A 3 10.20 17.90 -7.64
C GLY A 3 8.83 18.28 -7.08
N GLN A 4 8.78 19.26 -6.16
CA GLN A 4 7.52 19.71 -5.52
C GLN A 4 6.46 20.23 -6.51
N THR A 5 6.85 20.57 -7.74
CA THR A 5 5.99 21.07 -8.81
C THR A 5 5.81 20.08 -9.97
N GLU A 6 6.41 18.89 -9.87
CA GLU A 6 6.34 17.88 -10.92
C GLU A 6 5.17 16.91 -10.68
N THR A 7 4.53 16.47 -11.76
CA THR A 7 3.47 15.46 -11.69
C THR A 7 4.09 14.07 -11.81
N PHE A 8 3.68 13.15 -10.94
CA PHE A 8 4.09 11.76 -11.03
C PHE A 8 3.48 11.08 -12.27
N ASP A 9 4.33 10.56 -13.15
CA ASP A 9 3.91 9.71 -14.27
C ASP A 9 4.33 8.25 -14.03
N PRO A 10 3.38 7.30 -13.81
CA PRO A 10 3.70 5.89 -13.59
C PRO A 10 4.31 5.20 -14.81
N TYR A 11 4.14 5.74 -16.03
CA TYR A 11 4.63 5.14 -17.27
C TYR A 11 5.96 5.72 -17.74
N ALA A 12 6.43 6.81 -17.15
CA ALA A 12 7.67 7.47 -17.55
C ALA A 12 8.93 6.59 -17.39
N SER A 13 8.92 5.62 -16.48
CA SER A 13 10.03 4.67 -16.33
C SER A 13 9.61 3.39 -15.60
N PRO A 14 10.38 2.29 -15.72
CA PRO A 14 10.14 1.08 -14.93
C PRO A 14 10.14 1.33 -13.42
N ASN A 15 10.95 2.28 -12.95
CA ASN A 15 11.00 2.65 -11.53
C ASN A 15 9.71 3.33 -11.07
N ASN A 16 9.17 4.25 -11.86
CA ASN A 16 7.88 4.88 -11.56
C ASN A 16 6.77 3.82 -11.60
N GLY A 17 6.82 2.91 -12.57
CA GLY A 17 5.89 1.78 -12.65
C GLY A 17 5.91 0.93 -11.38
N LEU A 18 7.10 0.63 -10.84
CA LEU A 18 7.23 -0.11 -9.58
C LEU A 18 6.68 0.66 -8.37
N LEU A 19 6.95 1.97 -8.25
CA LEU A 19 6.42 2.80 -7.16
C LEU A 19 4.88 2.90 -7.20
N ALA A 20 4.32 3.01 -8.41
CA ALA A 20 2.88 2.99 -8.62
C ALA A 20 2.28 1.62 -8.26
N ALA A 21 2.91 0.54 -8.71
CA ALA A 21 2.48 -0.82 -8.42
C ALA A 21 2.52 -1.16 -6.92
N ASP A 22 3.58 -0.75 -6.20
CA ASP A 22 3.68 -0.91 -4.74
C ASP A 22 2.47 -0.29 -4.03
N THR A 23 2.11 0.93 -4.41
CA THR A 23 1.00 1.67 -3.83
C THR A 23 -0.33 0.94 -4.05
N LEU A 24 -0.64 0.56 -5.30
CA LEU A 24 -1.92 -0.06 -5.64
C LEU A 24 -2.05 -1.47 -5.07
N LEU A 25 -1.00 -2.30 -5.18
CA LEU A 25 -1.02 -3.67 -4.69
C LEU A 25 -1.07 -3.74 -3.16
N SER A 26 -0.37 -2.84 -2.46
CA SER A 26 -0.44 -2.76 -0.99
C SER A 26 -1.85 -2.39 -0.51
N VAL A 27 -2.52 -1.44 -1.17
CA VAL A 27 -3.91 -1.07 -0.85
C VAL A 27 -4.87 -2.22 -1.16
N GLN A 28 -4.72 -2.85 -2.33
CA GLN A 28 -5.57 -3.99 -2.72
C GLN A 28 -5.46 -5.16 -1.72
N ALA A 29 -4.24 -5.58 -1.39
CA ALA A 29 -4.04 -6.69 -0.45
C ALA A 29 -4.58 -6.36 0.94
N SER A 30 -4.33 -5.15 1.43
CA SER A 30 -4.75 -4.75 2.78
C SER A 30 -6.27 -4.62 2.95
N VAL A 31 -6.98 -4.12 1.94
CA VAL A 31 -8.46 -4.02 2.00
C VAL A 31 -9.13 -5.39 1.89
N LEU A 32 -8.63 -6.28 1.01
CA LEU A 32 -9.17 -7.63 0.86
C LEU A 32 -9.02 -8.41 2.17
N ALA A 33 -7.83 -8.35 2.78
CA ALA A 33 -7.58 -8.95 4.10
C ALA A 33 -8.46 -8.33 5.19
N GLY A 34 -8.62 -7.01 5.21
CA GLY A 34 -9.43 -6.30 6.20
C GLY A 34 -10.94 -6.60 6.12
N MET A 35 -11.43 -7.03 4.96
CA MET A 35 -12.83 -7.43 4.79
C MET A 35 -13.14 -8.84 5.28
N LEU A 36 -12.13 -9.73 5.38
CA LEU A 36 -12.33 -11.16 5.70
C LEU A 36 -13.18 -11.44 6.94
N PRO A 37 -13.00 -10.73 8.07
CA PRO A 37 -13.79 -11.00 9.28
C PRO A 37 -15.29 -10.74 9.12
N ASN A 38 -15.70 -9.96 8.11
CA ASN A 38 -17.09 -9.60 7.85
C ASN A 38 -17.76 -10.51 6.81
N LEU A 39 -17.03 -11.45 6.22
CA LEU A 39 -17.55 -12.37 5.20
C LEU A 39 -18.04 -13.66 5.87
N THR A 40 -19.34 -13.94 5.73
CA THR A 40 -19.99 -15.12 6.33
C THR A 40 -20.21 -16.27 5.35
N ASN A 41 -20.09 -16.02 4.04
CA ASN A 41 -20.21 -17.05 3.03
C ASN A 41 -18.83 -17.67 2.75
N ASP A 42 -18.67 -18.97 3.04
CA ASP A 42 -17.40 -19.68 2.94
C ASP A 42 -16.78 -19.63 1.53
N VAL A 43 -17.60 -19.67 0.48
CA VAL A 43 -17.13 -19.60 -0.92
C VAL A 43 -16.56 -18.21 -1.23
N VAL A 44 -17.27 -17.16 -0.80
CA VAL A 44 -16.80 -15.78 -0.97
C VAL A 44 -15.56 -15.52 -0.12
N GLN A 45 -15.54 -16.02 1.12
CA GLN A 45 -14.39 -15.88 2.02
C GLN A 45 -13.15 -16.57 1.43
N ALA A 46 -13.27 -17.83 0.98
CA ALA A 46 -12.16 -18.54 0.34
C ALA A 46 -11.62 -17.80 -0.90
N THR A 47 -12.53 -17.28 -1.74
CA THR A 47 -12.14 -16.48 -2.91
C THR A 47 -11.38 -15.22 -2.48
N MET A 48 -11.89 -14.46 -1.51
CA MET A 48 -11.28 -13.23 -1.02
C MET A 48 -9.91 -13.47 -0.37
N VAL A 49 -9.74 -14.57 0.39
CA VAL A 49 -8.45 -14.96 0.96
C VAL A 49 -7.43 -15.20 -0.14
N THR A 50 -7.78 -15.95 -1.19
CA THR A 50 -6.83 -16.23 -2.28
C THR A 50 -6.47 -14.97 -3.07
N MET A 51 -7.44 -14.08 -3.34
CA MET A 51 -7.18 -12.79 -3.97
C MET A 51 -6.24 -11.92 -3.12
N SER A 52 -6.49 -11.87 -1.80
CA SER A 52 -5.64 -11.14 -0.86
C SER A 52 -4.22 -11.69 -0.83
N ALA A 53 -4.06 -13.02 -0.80
CA ALA A 53 -2.77 -13.68 -0.78
C ALA A 53 -1.97 -13.43 -2.07
N THR A 54 -2.64 -13.47 -3.23
CA THR A 54 -2.01 -13.14 -4.52
C THR A 54 -1.59 -11.68 -4.58
N ALA A 55 -2.45 -10.75 -4.16
CA ALA A 55 -2.10 -9.32 -4.12
C ALA A 55 -0.91 -9.06 -3.17
N ALA A 56 -0.89 -9.68 -1.99
CA ALA A 56 0.22 -9.59 -1.03
C ALA A 56 1.54 -10.15 -1.59
N SER A 57 1.47 -11.28 -2.30
CA SER A 57 2.61 -11.90 -2.97
C SER A 57 3.16 -10.98 -4.07
N ASN A 58 2.29 -10.42 -4.90
CA ASN A 58 2.67 -9.47 -5.94
C ASN A 58 3.28 -8.19 -5.36
N ALA A 59 2.71 -7.64 -4.29
CA ALA A 59 3.26 -6.47 -3.59
C ALA A 59 4.69 -6.77 -3.06
N THR A 60 4.89 -7.94 -2.47
CA THR A 60 6.20 -8.38 -1.97
C THR A 60 7.21 -8.52 -3.11
N ALA A 61 6.81 -9.10 -4.26
CA ALA A 61 7.66 -9.20 -5.44
C ALA A 61 8.05 -7.81 -6.00
N VAL A 62 7.10 -6.87 -6.05
CA VAL A 62 7.37 -5.48 -6.47
C VAL A 62 8.35 -4.80 -5.51
N ARG A 63 8.15 -4.93 -4.20
CA ARG A 63 9.07 -4.38 -3.19
C ARG A 63 10.47 -4.99 -3.30
N TYR A 64 10.58 -6.28 -3.58
CA TYR A 64 11.87 -6.92 -3.85
C TYR A 64 12.55 -6.35 -5.11
N MET A 65 11.81 -6.10 -6.19
CA MET A 65 12.34 -5.46 -7.39
C MET A 65 12.82 -4.01 -7.12
N ILE A 66 12.08 -3.25 -6.31
CA ILE A 66 12.49 -1.90 -5.88
C ILE A 66 13.80 -1.99 -5.09
N GLN A 67 13.90 -2.92 -4.13
CA GLN A 67 15.09 -3.10 -3.30
C GLN A 67 16.33 -3.43 -4.15
N GLN A 68 16.20 -4.32 -5.14
CA GLN A 68 17.31 -4.65 -6.04
C GLN A 68 17.76 -3.45 -6.87
N ARG A 69 16.82 -2.68 -7.42
CA ARG A 69 17.13 -1.48 -8.21
C ARG A 69 17.74 -0.37 -7.36
N ALA A 70 17.36 -0.29 -6.08
CA ALA A 70 17.91 0.68 -5.15
C ALA A 70 19.42 0.55 -4.93
N ALA A 71 20.01 -0.62 -5.21
CA ALA A 71 21.47 -0.78 -5.18
C ALA A 71 22.20 0.16 -6.16
N GLN A 72 21.56 0.52 -7.28
CA GLN A 72 22.08 1.47 -8.26
C GLN A 72 21.43 2.85 -8.14
N GLN A 73 20.23 2.94 -7.56
CA GLN A 73 19.46 4.17 -7.40
C GLN A 73 18.87 4.28 -5.99
N PRO A 74 19.68 4.67 -4.98
CA PRO A 74 19.27 4.69 -3.58
C PRO A 74 18.01 5.53 -3.28
N ASP A 75 17.76 6.56 -4.08
CA ASP A 75 16.56 7.42 -4.02
C ASP A 75 15.23 6.64 -4.11
N LEU A 76 15.24 5.42 -4.66
CA LEU A 76 14.06 4.55 -4.70
C LEU A 76 13.58 4.16 -3.31
N LEU A 77 14.48 3.90 -2.37
CA LEU A 77 14.10 3.58 -0.98
C LEU A 77 13.46 4.79 -0.31
N VAL A 78 14.02 5.97 -0.54
CA VAL A 78 13.45 7.22 -0.01
C VAL A 78 12.06 7.47 -0.61
N ALA A 79 11.86 7.17 -1.89
CA ALA A 79 10.58 7.36 -2.56
C ALA A 79 9.50 6.40 -2.05
N VAL A 80 9.81 5.09 -1.95
CA VAL A 80 8.85 4.10 -1.46
C VAL A 80 8.49 4.33 0.01
N ASP A 81 9.45 4.75 0.83
CA ASP A 81 9.20 5.07 2.24
C ASP A 81 8.32 6.32 2.40
N LYS A 82 8.54 7.35 1.57
CA LYS A 82 7.66 8.53 1.52
C LYS A 82 6.25 8.16 1.08
N LEU A 83 6.10 7.24 0.13
CA LEU A 83 4.79 6.76 -0.31
C LEU A 83 4.08 5.96 0.79
N ALA A 84 4.81 5.10 1.52
CA ALA A 84 4.28 4.39 2.68
C ALA A 84 3.81 5.35 3.77
N ALA A 85 4.65 6.32 4.16
CA ALA A 85 4.29 7.35 5.13
C ALA A 85 3.11 8.23 4.66
N TRP A 86 3.01 8.50 3.36
CA TRP A 86 1.87 9.22 2.80
C TRP A 86 0.57 8.41 2.94
N ARG A 87 0.60 7.09 2.67
CA ARG A 87 -0.56 6.20 2.87
C ARG A 87 -0.99 6.17 4.33
N ASP A 88 -0.06 5.94 5.24
CA ASP A 88 -0.29 5.94 6.69
C ASP A 88 -0.92 7.26 7.19
N ARG A 89 -0.55 8.39 6.57
CA ARG A 89 -1.14 9.69 6.91
C ARG A 89 -2.58 9.83 6.42
N VAL A 90 -2.88 9.39 5.20
CA VAL A 90 -4.24 9.58 4.64
C VAL A 90 -5.24 8.55 5.17
N ASP A 91 -4.80 7.33 5.46
CA ASP A 91 -5.66 6.28 6.02
C ASP A 91 -5.77 6.30 7.57
N GLY A 92 -5.09 7.24 8.23
CA GLY A 92 -5.13 7.44 9.68
C GLY A 92 -4.26 6.47 10.48
N THR A 93 -3.35 5.74 9.85
CA THR A 93 -2.56 4.67 10.47
C THR A 93 -1.09 5.03 10.63
N ALA A 94 -0.78 6.14 11.31
CA ALA A 94 0.54 6.80 11.36
C ALA A 94 1.83 5.96 11.61
N THR A 95 1.75 4.64 11.88
CA THR A 95 2.89 3.71 11.89
C THR A 95 2.60 2.31 11.29
N ALA A 96 1.59 2.15 10.42
CA ALA A 96 1.14 0.83 9.99
C ALA A 96 1.97 0.25 8.84
N GLU A 97 2.38 1.00 7.82
CA GLU A 97 3.16 0.42 6.73
C GLU A 97 4.64 0.23 7.03
N ARG A 98 5.24 -0.78 6.40
CA ARG A 98 6.65 -1.12 6.60
C ARG A 98 7.50 -0.35 5.59
N PRO A 99 8.51 0.43 6.04
CA PRO A 99 9.48 1.00 5.14
C PRO A 99 10.32 -0.11 4.48
N LEU A 100 10.94 0.22 3.36
CA LEU A 100 11.89 -0.63 2.65
C LEU A 100 13.35 -0.24 2.95
N THR A 101 13.59 0.95 3.52
CA THR A 101 14.92 1.28 4.05
C THR A 101 15.33 0.27 5.13
N PRO A 102 16.55 -0.32 5.04
CA PRO A 102 17.04 -1.26 6.04
C PRO A 102 17.10 -0.64 7.45
N THR A 103 16.70 -1.42 8.44
CA THR A 103 16.85 -1.11 9.88
C THR A 103 17.92 -2.02 10.49
N ILE A 104 18.42 -1.68 11.69
CA ILE A 104 19.35 -2.57 12.41
C ILE A 104 18.56 -3.62 13.18
N GLY A 105 18.82 -4.89 12.86
CA GLY A 105 18.25 -6.04 13.53
C GLY A 105 18.88 -6.30 14.90
N SER A 106 18.27 -7.20 15.67
CA SER A 106 18.72 -7.55 17.02
C SER A 106 20.15 -8.12 17.09
N ASN A 107 20.64 -8.69 15.98
CA ASN A 107 22.01 -9.20 15.84
C ASN A 107 22.99 -8.16 15.27
N GLY A 108 22.59 -6.88 15.15
CA GLY A 108 23.41 -5.79 14.59
C GLY A 108 23.49 -5.77 13.07
N SER A 109 22.84 -6.70 12.36
CA SER A 109 22.83 -6.73 10.89
C SER A 109 21.76 -5.79 10.32
N ALA A 110 22.02 -5.21 9.15
CA ALA A 110 20.98 -4.52 8.41
C ALA A 110 19.92 -5.53 7.93
N VAL A 111 18.66 -5.27 8.25
CA VAL A 111 17.50 -6.10 7.89
C VAL A 111 16.43 -5.24 7.25
N THR A 112 15.73 -5.79 6.26
CA THR A 112 14.60 -5.13 5.61
C THR A 112 13.40 -6.05 5.60
N ARG A 113 12.22 -5.53 5.96
CA ARG A 113 10.97 -6.27 5.83
C ARG A 113 10.36 -6.02 4.45
N ILE A 114 10.44 -7.03 3.59
CA ILE A 114 9.93 -6.93 2.21
C ILE A 114 8.40 -7.02 2.18
N GLY A 115 7.80 -7.89 3.00
CA GLY A 115 6.35 -7.99 3.13
C GLY A 115 5.75 -6.85 3.95
N GLN A 116 4.52 -6.45 3.64
CA GLN A 116 3.75 -5.51 4.44
C GLN A 116 3.07 -6.26 5.59
N THR A 117 3.86 -6.76 6.54
CA THR A 117 3.38 -7.57 7.67
C THR A 117 3.68 -6.96 9.04
N ASN A 118 2.80 -7.25 10.00
CA ASN A 118 2.99 -6.91 11.41
C ASN A 118 4.07 -7.79 12.07
N ALA A 119 4.24 -7.67 13.39
CA ALA A 119 5.24 -8.45 14.14
C ALA A 119 4.97 -9.97 14.12
N ASP A 120 3.71 -10.36 14.00
CA ASP A 120 3.27 -11.77 13.95
C ASP A 120 3.34 -12.37 12.53
N GLY A 121 3.78 -11.58 11.54
CA GLY A 121 3.84 -12.00 10.14
C GLY A 121 2.49 -11.94 9.41
N LEU A 122 1.45 -11.40 10.04
CA LEU A 122 0.15 -11.18 9.41
C LEU A 122 0.21 -9.96 8.51
N TYR A 123 -0.42 -10.04 7.33
CA TYR A 123 -0.49 -8.91 6.40
C TYR A 123 -1.26 -7.75 7.02
N LEU A 124 -0.78 -6.53 6.79
CA LEU A 124 -1.41 -5.31 7.30
C LEU A 124 -2.77 -5.12 6.64
N THR A 125 -3.78 -4.75 7.42
CA THR A 125 -5.16 -4.61 6.95
C THR A 125 -5.61 -3.16 6.94
N ARG A 126 -6.55 -2.86 6.06
CA ARG A 126 -7.29 -1.59 6.02
C ARG A 126 -8.78 -1.87 5.97
N THR A 127 -9.58 -1.00 6.58
CA THR A 127 -11.01 -0.97 6.26
C THR A 127 -11.22 -0.49 4.83
N PRO A 128 -12.36 -0.81 4.18
CA PRO A 128 -12.70 -0.25 2.89
C PRO A 128 -12.67 1.28 2.87
N GLN A 129 -13.14 1.94 3.93
CA GLN A 129 -13.12 3.39 4.06
C GLN A 129 -11.70 3.95 4.10
N GLN A 130 -10.78 3.30 4.81
CA GLN A 130 -9.35 3.65 4.83
C GLN A 130 -8.68 3.44 3.47
N ALA A 131 -9.01 2.36 2.76
CA ALA A 131 -8.53 2.16 1.40
C ALA A 131 -9.03 3.29 0.47
N LEU A 132 -10.27 3.75 0.64
CA LEU A 132 -10.79 4.91 -0.09
C LEU A 132 -10.08 6.21 0.26
N ASN A 133 -9.59 6.42 1.48
CA ASN A 133 -8.75 7.58 1.78
C ASN A 133 -7.49 7.63 0.91
N VAL A 134 -6.85 6.47 0.69
CA VAL A 134 -5.68 6.36 -0.19
C VAL A 134 -6.07 6.61 -1.64
N LEU A 135 -7.15 5.96 -2.12
CA LEU A 135 -7.59 6.06 -3.51
C LEU A 135 -8.12 7.47 -3.87
N PHE A 136 -8.79 8.14 -2.94
CA PHE A 136 -9.24 9.53 -3.09
C PHE A 136 -8.14 10.55 -2.73
N MET A 137 -6.99 10.08 -2.22
CA MET A 137 -5.86 10.90 -1.78
C MET A 137 -6.24 11.95 -0.73
N ASN A 138 -7.16 11.60 0.18
CA ASN A 138 -7.76 12.52 1.14
C ASN A 138 -7.92 11.83 2.51
N ALA A 139 -7.54 12.51 3.58
CA ALA A 139 -7.65 11.98 4.95
C ALA A 139 -9.07 12.14 5.55
N GLY A 140 -9.86 13.07 5.02
CA GLY A 140 -11.23 13.30 5.46
C GLY A 140 -12.23 12.35 4.81
N ALA A 141 -13.45 12.36 5.32
CA ALA A 141 -14.56 11.61 4.75
C ALA A 141 -15.05 12.30 3.46
N VAL A 142 -14.70 11.72 2.31
CA VAL A 142 -15.08 12.20 0.98
C VAL A 142 -15.60 11.04 0.12
N SER A 143 -16.38 11.35 -0.90
CA SER A 143 -16.96 10.35 -1.81
C SER A 143 -16.28 10.27 -3.18
N GLN A 144 -15.29 11.13 -3.43
CA GLN A 144 -14.56 11.23 -4.69
C GLN A 144 -13.23 11.98 -4.50
N GLY A 145 -12.30 11.79 -5.44
CA GLY A 145 -10.98 12.42 -5.44
C GLY A 145 -9.92 11.50 -6.03
N GLY A 146 -8.68 11.97 -6.12
CA GLY A 146 -7.54 11.16 -6.54
C GLY A 146 -7.79 10.36 -7.82
N PHE A 147 -7.65 9.03 -7.71
CA PHE A 147 -7.85 8.09 -8.82
C PHE A 147 -9.31 7.97 -9.29
N PHE A 148 -10.26 8.46 -8.49
CA PHE A 148 -11.70 8.38 -8.75
C PHE A 148 -12.33 9.77 -8.62
N PRO A 149 -12.04 10.68 -9.56
CA PRO A 149 -12.51 12.07 -9.50
C PRO A 149 -14.03 12.21 -9.54
N THR A 150 -14.74 11.19 -10.03
CA THR A 150 -16.21 11.12 -10.09
C THR A 150 -16.79 10.11 -9.08
N GLY A 151 -15.99 9.67 -8.11
CA GLY A 151 -16.36 8.64 -7.14
C GLY A 151 -16.31 7.22 -7.70
N ILE A 152 -16.79 6.27 -6.87
CA ILE A 152 -16.83 4.84 -7.20
C ILE A 152 -18.26 4.32 -7.24
N ASN A 153 -18.49 3.25 -8.00
CA ASN A 153 -19.76 2.53 -7.98
C ASN A 153 -19.69 1.39 -6.96
N GLY A 154 -20.25 1.61 -5.77
CA GLY A 154 -20.27 0.62 -4.70
C GLY A 154 -21.10 1.05 -3.49
N ILE A 155 -21.43 0.09 -2.62
CA ILE A 155 -22.19 0.33 -1.38
C ILE A 155 -21.36 1.17 -0.40
N ILE A 156 -20.05 0.94 -0.34
CA ILE A 156 -19.12 1.74 0.44
C ILE A 156 -18.52 2.77 -0.49
N GLY A 157 -19.07 3.98 -0.47
CA GLY A 157 -18.66 5.09 -1.36
C GLY A 157 -17.92 6.23 -0.68
N THR A 158 -17.82 6.24 0.66
CA THR A 158 -17.24 7.35 1.43
C THR A 158 -16.02 6.87 2.21
N SER A 159 -14.92 7.64 2.16
CA SER A 159 -13.71 7.37 2.94
C SER A 159 -13.88 7.66 4.44
N ALA A 160 -12.91 7.26 5.26
CA ALA A 160 -12.95 7.50 6.71
C ALA A 160 -12.60 8.95 7.04
N ALA A 161 -12.95 9.40 8.24
CA ALA A 161 -12.49 10.66 8.81
C ALA A 161 -11.32 10.40 9.75
N ASN A 162 -10.10 10.62 9.26
CA ASN A 162 -8.83 10.34 9.97
C ASN A 162 -8.16 11.60 10.49
#